data_AF-A0A951NXY3-F1
#
_entry.id   AF-A0A951NXY3-F1
#
_cell.length_a   1.000
_cell.length_b   1.000
_cell.length_c   1.000
_cell.angle_alpha   90.00
_cell.angle_beta   90.00
_cell.angle_gamma   90.00
#
_symmetry.space_group_name_H-M   'P 1'
#
loop_
_entity.id
_entity.type
_entity.pdbx_description
1 polymer ?
#
loop_
_entity_poly.entity_id
_entity_poly.type
_entity_poly.pdbx_seq_one_letter_code
_entity_poly.pdbx_strand_id
1 'polypeptide(L)'
;MVNSRRRNGLIIYKQFHAEFAGPGAAVGNLFDRGCKGVLAVGDLELVDPKAHEERQKAYLIRRQWIRLTQQITDHAMPFQRAQMILNQFENYFGAELVARLPSEAFALMVGVLPQTVEIVRYCPDHPGVKGRG
;
A
#
# COMPACT_ATOMS: atom_id res chain seq x y z
N MET A 1 3.74 7.65 14.44
CA MET A 1 2.77 6.70 13.83
C MET A 1 1.85 7.48 12.90
N VAL A 2 1.24 6.82 11.92
CA VAL A 2 0.19 7.44 11.10
C VAL A 2 -1.07 7.67 11.96
N ASN A 3 -1.69 8.84 11.84
CA ASN A 3 -2.87 9.18 12.64
C ASN A 3 -4.02 8.19 12.38
N SER A 4 -4.45 7.47 13.43
CA SER A 4 -5.52 6.46 13.34
C SER A 4 -6.92 7.03 13.13
N ARG A 5 -7.12 8.33 13.34
CA ARG A 5 -8.42 9.00 13.23
C ARG A 5 -8.70 9.59 11.84
N ARG A 6 -7.78 9.39 10.88
CA ARG A 6 -7.89 9.96 9.53
C ARG A 6 -7.72 8.88 8.49
N ARG A 7 -8.29 9.13 7.31
CA ARG A 7 -8.16 8.29 6.13
C ARG A 7 -6.87 8.66 5.41
N ASN A 8 -5.75 8.23 5.97
CA ASN A 8 -4.42 8.60 5.48
C ASN A 8 -3.44 7.42 5.53
N GLY A 9 -2.25 7.62 5.00
CA GLY A 9 -1.22 6.61 5.04
C GLY A 9 0.07 7.06 4.40
N LEU A 10 1.09 6.24 4.54
CA LEU A 10 2.42 6.48 4.01
C LEU A 10 2.86 5.26 3.21
N ILE A 11 3.13 5.46 1.93
CA ILE A 11 3.87 4.48 1.13
C ILE A 11 5.35 4.76 1.35
N ILE A 12 6.10 3.72 1.70
CA ILE A 12 7.53 3.80 2.02
C ILE A 12 8.27 3.01 0.95
N TYR A 13 9.07 3.70 0.15
CA TYR A 13 9.92 3.07 -0.87
C TYR A 13 11.18 2.53 -0.22
N LYS A 14 11.46 1.26 -0.47
CA LYS A 14 12.73 0.59 -0.13
C LYS A 14 13.47 0.30 -1.43
N GLN A 15 14.65 -0.32 -1.32
CA GLN A 15 15.53 -0.51 -2.48
C GLN A 15 14.89 -1.30 -3.63
N PHE A 16 14.04 -2.28 -3.32
CA PHE A 16 13.47 -3.20 -4.33
C PHE A 16 11.96 -3.38 -4.23
N HIS A 17 11.31 -2.74 -3.25
CA HIS A 17 9.88 -2.89 -3.00
C HIS A 17 9.34 -1.65 -2.29
N ALA A 18 8.02 -1.57 -2.17
CA ALA A 18 7.34 -0.55 -1.40
C ALA A 18 6.46 -1.20 -0.33
N GLU A 19 6.24 -0.47 0.76
CA GLU A 19 5.38 -0.92 1.85
C GLU A 19 4.36 0.17 2.18
N PHE A 20 3.17 -0.23 2.58
CA PHE A 20 2.14 0.71 3.02
C PHE A 20 1.97 0.70 4.54
N ALA A 21 2.02 1.89 5.15
CA ALA A 21 1.68 2.13 6.53
C ALA A 21 0.35 2.92 6.57
N GLY A 22 -0.76 2.22 6.84
CA GLY A 22 -2.08 2.85 6.98
C GLY A 22 -2.35 3.40 8.38
N PRO A 23 -3.58 3.83 8.67
CA PRO A 23 -3.91 4.54 9.91
C PRO A 23 -3.58 3.73 11.16
N GLY A 24 -2.92 4.38 12.11
CA GLY A 24 -2.43 3.77 13.34
C GLY A 24 -1.12 2.99 13.18
N ALA A 25 -0.59 2.77 11.98
CA ALA A 25 0.64 2.03 11.79
C ALA A 25 1.87 2.80 12.28
N ALA A 26 2.82 2.06 12.87
CA ALA A 26 4.14 2.58 13.18
C ALA A 26 4.92 2.90 11.89
N VAL A 27 5.64 4.02 11.90
CA VAL A 27 6.55 4.48 10.84
C VAL A 27 7.81 5.06 11.48
N GLY A 28 8.95 4.89 10.81
CA GLY A 28 10.27 5.30 11.26
C GLY A 28 11.04 4.24 12.05
N ASN A 29 12.16 4.66 12.65
CA ASN A 29 13.05 3.84 13.47
C ASN A 29 13.59 2.60 12.70
N LEU A 30 13.82 1.48 13.41
CA LEU A 30 14.41 0.24 12.88
C LEU A 30 13.69 -0.34 11.66
N PHE A 31 12.38 -0.15 11.52
CA PHE A 31 11.58 -0.75 10.44
C PHE A 31 11.82 -0.11 9.07
N ASP A 32 12.22 1.17 9.07
CA ASP A 32 12.33 1.98 7.86
C ASP A 32 13.77 2.47 7.62
N ARG A 33 14.78 1.82 8.22
CA ARG A 33 16.22 2.14 8.05
C ARG A 33 16.71 2.08 6.59
N GLY A 34 15.97 1.44 5.69
CA GLY A 34 16.25 1.36 4.26
C GLY A 34 15.36 2.26 3.39
N CYS A 35 14.65 3.22 3.99
CA CYS A 35 13.77 4.13 3.26
C CYS A 35 14.56 4.94 2.23
N LYS A 36 14.13 4.86 0.97
CA LYS A 36 14.67 5.63 -0.17
C LYS A 36 13.77 6.81 -0.54
N GLY A 37 12.53 6.80 -0.07
CA GLY A 37 11.56 7.86 -0.30
C GLY A 37 10.24 7.52 0.35
N VAL A 38 9.35 8.51 0.43
CA VAL A 38 8.00 8.32 0.95
C VAL A 38 6.98 9.01 0.05
N LEU A 39 5.79 8.45 -0.03
CA LEU A 39 4.64 9.05 -0.70
C LEU A 39 3.47 9.11 0.28
N ALA A 40 3.00 10.32 0.54
CA ALA A 40 1.81 10.55 1.35
C ALA A 40 0.56 10.09 0.59
N VAL A 41 -0.36 9.46 1.31
CA VAL A 41 -1.67 9.04 0.80
C VAL A 41 -2.76 9.66 1.66
N GLY A 42 -3.70 10.37 1.04
CA GLY A 42 -4.73 11.12 1.77
C GLY A 42 -4.16 12.29 2.58
N ASP A 43 -4.90 12.70 3.61
CA ASP A 43 -4.52 13.79 4.51
C ASP A 43 -3.50 13.28 5.54
N LEU A 44 -2.26 13.09 5.10
CA LEU A 44 -1.20 12.54 5.95
C LEU A 44 -1.00 13.40 7.20
N GLU A 45 -1.08 12.74 8.34
CA GLU A 45 -0.77 13.29 9.64
C GLU A 45 -0.03 12.23 10.45
N LEU A 46 1.11 12.62 10.99
CA LEU A 46 1.92 11.78 11.86
C LEU A 46 1.78 12.26 13.29
N VAL A 47 1.53 11.34 14.20
CA VAL A 47 1.38 11.60 15.63
C VAL A 47 2.41 10.79 16.43
N ASP A 48 2.87 11.35 17.53
CA ASP A 48 3.82 10.68 18.42
C ASP A 48 3.08 9.89 19.51
N PRO A 49 3.12 8.54 19.49
CA PRO A 49 2.46 7.72 20.51
C PRO A 49 3.19 7.84 21.85
N LYS A 50 2.47 8.31 22.88
CA LYS A 50 3.08 8.59 24.20
C LYS A 50 3.09 7.34 25.07
N ALA A 51 2.02 6.54 25.02
CA ALA A 51 1.90 5.34 25.85
C ALA A 51 2.65 4.15 25.25
N HIS A 52 3.10 3.23 26.10
CA HIS A 52 3.72 1.98 25.65
C HIS A 52 2.73 1.10 24.86
N GLU A 53 1.48 1.02 25.32
CA GLU A 53 0.40 0.26 24.66
C GLU A 53 0.09 0.80 23.25
N GLU A 54 0.03 2.13 23.07
CA GLU A 54 -0.16 2.75 21.76
C GLU A 54 0.96 2.37 20.78
N ARG A 55 2.21 2.35 21.25
CA ARG A 55 3.36 1.91 20.45
C ARG A 55 3.24 0.45 20.06
N GLN A 56 2.90 -0.44 21.00
CA GLN A 56 2.70 -1.86 20.71
C GLN A 56 1.58 -2.07 19.67
N LYS A 57 0.45 -1.39 19.84
CA LYS A 57 -0.67 -1.44 18.89
C LYS A 57 -0.25 -0.95 17.50
N ALA A 58 0.53 0.13 17.42
CA ALA A 58 1.01 0.65 16.15
C ALA A 58 1.92 -0.33 15.40
N TYR A 59 2.75 -1.10 16.12
CA TYR A 59 3.54 -2.18 15.53
C TYR A 59 2.68 -3.35 15.05
N LEU A 60 1.65 -3.73 15.81
CA LEU A 60 0.72 -4.78 15.39
C LEU A 60 -0.04 -4.41 14.12
N ILE A 61 -0.50 -3.15 14.01
CA ILE A 61 -1.16 -2.63 12.81
C ILE A 61 -0.17 -2.63 11.63
N ARG A 62 1.07 -2.19 11.84
CA ARG A 62 2.10 -2.22 10.78
C ARG A 62 2.32 -3.64 10.25
N ARG A 63 2.33 -4.65 11.13
CA ARG A 63 2.42 -6.07 10.73
C ARG A 63 1.20 -6.54 9.94
N GLN A 64 -0.01 -6.06 10.25
CA GLN A 64 -1.21 -6.41 9.48
C GLN A 64 -1.13 -5.91 8.04
N TRP A 65 -0.65 -4.68 7.82
CA TRP A 65 -0.44 -4.16 6.47
C TRP A 65 0.58 -4.98 5.68
N ILE A 66 1.70 -5.36 6.30
CA ILE A 66 2.69 -6.24 5.67
C ILE A 66 2.06 -7.59 5.28
N ARG A 67 1.24 -8.18 6.14
CA ARG A 67 0.54 -9.45 5.86
C ARG A 67 -0.46 -9.31 4.72
N LEU A 68 -1.20 -8.20 4.64
CA LEU A 68 -2.12 -7.95 3.53
C LEU A 68 -1.38 -7.93 2.20
N THR A 69 -0.28 -7.18 2.13
CA THR A 69 0.55 -7.12 0.92
C THR A 69 1.12 -8.50 0.58
N GLN A 70 1.58 -9.26 1.58
CA GLN A 70 2.05 -10.62 1.39
C GLN A 70 0.99 -11.55 0.79
N GLN A 71 -0.23 -11.53 1.35
CA GLN A 71 -1.36 -12.32 0.82
C GLN A 71 -1.67 -11.99 -0.63
N ILE A 72 -1.58 -10.71 -1.02
CA ILE A 72 -1.75 -10.31 -2.41
C ILE A 72 -0.57 -10.83 -3.25
N THR A 73 0.67 -10.76 -2.77
CA THR A 73 1.84 -11.26 -3.51
C THR A 73 1.85 -12.77 -3.72
N ASP A 74 1.17 -13.53 -2.87
CA ASP A 74 1.07 -14.99 -2.99
C ASP A 74 0.22 -15.43 -4.20
N HIS A 75 -0.56 -14.53 -4.82
CA HIS A 75 -1.27 -14.82 -6.07
C HIS A 75 -0.30 -14.91 -7.26
N ALA A 76 -0.36 -16.02 -7.99
CA ALA A 76 0.52 -16.28 -9.12
C ALA A 76 0.39 -15.25 -10.26
N MET A 77 -0.83 -14.79 -10.55
CA MET A 77 -1.12 -13.95 -11.71
C MET A 77 -0.85 -12.45 -11.45
N PRO A 78 0.05 -11.79 -12.21
CA PRO A 78 0.40 -10.38 -12.00
C PRO A 78 -0.80 -9.42 -12.07
N PHE A 79 -1.70 -9.62 -13.04
CA PHE A 79 -2.90 -8.79 -13.17
C PHE A 79 -3.85 -8.93 -11.97
N GLN A 80 -3.94 -10.13 -11.39
CA GLN A 80 -4.74 -10.35 -10.18
C GLN A 80 -4.13 -9.59 -8.99
N ARG A 81 -2.80 -9.65 -8.81
CA ARG A 81 -2.11 -8.90 -7.75
C ARG A 81 -2.34 -7.40 -7.87
N ALA A 82 -2.17 -6.85 -9.07
CA ALA A 82 -2.39 -5.44 -9.37
C ALA A 82 -3.85 -5.02 -9.10
N GLN A 83 -4.82 -5.81 -9.57
CA GLN A 83 -6.24 -5.55 -9.32
C GLN A 83 -6.57 -5.57 -7.83
N MET A 84 -6.07 -6.56 -7.09
CA MET A 84 -6.34 -6.68 -5.66
C MET A 84 -5.81 -5.48 -4.88
N ILE A 85 -4.57 -5.05 -5.12
CA ILE A 85 -4.03 -3.89 -4.38
C ILE A 85 -4.73 -2.59 -4.73
N LEU A 86 -5.09 -2.39 -6.01
CA LEU A 86 -5.88 -1.24 -6.44
C LEU A 86 -7.25 -1.25 -5.75
N ASN A 87 -7.98 -2.37 -5.79
CA ASN A 87 -9.29 -2.49 -5.14
C ASN A 87 -9.21 -2.22 -3.62
N GLN A 88 -8.17 -2.73 -2.93
CA GLN A 88 -7.97 -2.45 -1.50
C GLN A 88 -7.81 -0.96 -1.24
N PHE A 89 -6.99 -0.28 -2.04
CA PHE A 89 -6.78 1.16 -1.90
C PHE A 89 -8.01 1.98 -2.32
N GLU A 90 -8.73 1.59 -3.37
CA GLU A 90 -9.91 2.29 -3.86
C GLU A 90 -11.06 2.18 -2.86
N ASN A 91 -11.29 1.00 -2.29
CA ASN A 91 -12.28 0.80 -1.23
C ASN A 91 -11.98 1.66 -0.01
N TYR A 92 -10.70 1.85 0.32
CA TYR A 92 -10.31 2.60 1.50
C TYR A 92 -10.23 4.12 1.25
N PHE A 93 -9.59 4.56 0.16
CA PHE A 93 -9.28 5.97 -0.12
C PHE A 93 -10.20 6.61 -1.17
N GLY A 94 -10.96 5.83 -1.92
CA GLY A 94 -11.75 6.27 -3.07
C GLY A 94 -10.95 6.26 -4.37
N ALA A 95 -11.64 5.92 -5.48
CA ALA A 95 -11.05 5.77 -6.80
C ALA A 95 -10.34 7.03 -7.31
N GLU A 96 -10.92 8.22 -7.07
CA GLU A 96 -10.34 9.50 -7.53
C GLU A 96 -8.95 9.76 -6.90
N LEU A 97 -8.79 9.43 -5.61
CA LEU A 97 -7.49 9.59 -4.95
C LEU A 97 -6.49 8.58 -5.52
N VAL A 98 -6.90 7.32 -5.64
CA VAL A 98 -6.02 6.23 -6.08
C VAL A 98 -5.55 6.43 -7.52
N ALA A 99 -6.41 6.96 -8.40
CA ALA A 99 -6.05 7.28 -9.78
C ALA A 99 -4.88 8.28 -9.89
N ARG A 100 -4.68 9.15 -8.88
CA ARG A 100 -3.58 10.12 -8.83
C ARG A 100 -2.29 9.55 -8.25
N LEU A 101 -2.34 8.38 -7.61
CA LEU A 101 -1.16 7.75 -7.05
C LEU A 101 -0.34 7.06 -8.15
N PRO A 102 1.01 7.14 -8.14
CA PRO A 102 1.85 6.55 -9.16
C PRO A 102 1.68 5.02 -9.23
N SER A 103 1.56 4.49 -10.45
CA SER A 103 1.48 3.04 -10.66
C SER A 103 2.71 2.29 -10.15
N GLU A 104 3.89 2.90 -10.18
CA GLU A 104 5.11 2.35 -9.59
C GLU A 104 4.95 2.04 -8.10
N ALA A 105 4.20 2.86 -7.35
CA ALA A 105 3.97 2.62 -5.93
C ALA A 105 3.24 1.29 -5.70
N PHE A 106 2.19 1.02 -6.47
CA PHE A 106 1.44 -0.23 -6.42
C PHE A 106 2.27 -1.41 -6.94
N ALA A 107 2.98 -1.19 -8.04
CA ALA A 107 3.80 -2.20 -8.67
C ALA A 107 4.88 -2.74 -7.71
N LEU A 108 5.57 -1.84 -7.01
CA LEU A 108 6.57 -2.18 -6.00
C LEU A 108 5.97 -2.81 -4.74
N MET A 109 4.71 -2.52 -4.40
CA MET A 109 4.03 -3.19 -3.27
C MET A 109 3.74 -4.66 -3.58
N VAL A 110 3.34 -4.99 -4.82
CA VAL A 110 2.87 -6.35 -5.15
C VAL A 110 3.73 -7.11 -6.17
N GLY A 111 4.95 -6.64 -6.41
CA GLY A 111 5.93 -7.34 -7.26
C GLY A 111 5.42 -7.54 -8.69
N VAL A 112 4.99 -6.46 -9.34
CA VAL A 112 4.60 -6.43 -10.76
C VAL A 112 5.29 -5.28 -11.49
N LEU A 113 5.15 -5.24 -12.81
CA LEU A 113 5.62 -4.09 -13.59
C LEU A 113 4.62 -2.92 -13.48
N PRO A 114 5.08 -1.65 -13.48
CA PRO A 114 4.18 -0.49 -13.51
C PRO A 114 3.15 -0.56 -14.64
N GLN A 115 3.54 -1.06 -15.82
CA GLN A 115 2.66 -1.25 -16.97
C GLN A 115 1.52 -2.24 -16.67
N THR A 116 1.73 -3.24 -15.83
CA THR A 116 0.66 -4.15 -15.40
C THR A 116 -0.41 -3.39 -14.63
N VAL A 117 -0.02 -2.48 -13.74
CA VAL A 117 -0.95 -1.63 -12.97
C VAL A 117 -1.69 -0.67 -13.88
N GLU A 118 -0.99 -0.04 -14.83
CA GLU A 118 -1.60 0.85 -15.84
C GLU A 118 -2.66 0.13 -16.69
N ILE A 119 -2.37 -1.09 -17.16
CA ILE A 119 -3.33 -1.89 -17.92
C ILE A 119 -4.57 -2.20 -17.09
N VAL A 120 -4.41 -2.57 -15.81
CA VAL A 120 -5.55 -2.80 -14.91
C VAL A 120 -6.42 -1.55 -14.76
N ARG A 121 -5.81 -0.37 -14.64
CA ARG A 121 -6.52 0.91 -14.46
C ARG A 121 -7.28 1.37 -15.69
N TYR A 122 -6.65 1.28 -16.86
CA TYR A 122 -7.13 1.99 -18.06
C TYR A 122 -7.60 1.07 -19.18
N CYS A 123 -7.34 -0.24 -19.07
CA CYS A 123 -7.74 -1.22 -20.06
C CYS A 123 -8.45 -2.41 -19.39
N PRO A 124 -9.65 -2.20 -18.79
CA PRO A 124 -10.38 -3.26 -18.09
C PRO A 124 -10.75 -4.44 -19.01
N ASP A 125 -10.81 -4.20 -20.32
CA ASP A 125 -11.07 -5.23 -21.33
C ASP A 125 -9.82 -6.04 -21.74
N HIS A 126 -8.64 -5.73 -21.21
CA HIS A 126 -7.41 -6.43 -21.54
C HIS A 126 -7.52 -7.93 -21.17
N PRO A 127 -7.11 -8.87 -22.06
CA PRO A 127 -7.25 -10.31 -21.81
C PRO A 127 -6.59 -10.82 -20.52
N GLY A 128 -5.55 -10.13 -20.05
CA GLY A 128 -4.90 -10.43 -18.77
C GLY A 128 -5.70 -9.99 -17.53
N VAL A 129 -6.61 -9.02 -17.66
CA VAL A 129 -7.46 -8.49 -16.59
C VAL A 129 -8.77 -9.28 -16.49
N LYS A 130 -9.37 -9.58 -17.65
CA LYS A 130 -10.47 -10.54 -17.78
C LYS A 130 -9.93 -11.96 -17.62
N GLY A 131 -9.64 -12.37 -16.38
CA GLY A 131 -9.33 -13.76 -16.09
C GLY A 131 -10.37 -14.66 -16.76
N ARG A 132 -9.94 -15.58 -17.64
CA ARG A 132 -10.78 -16.73 -17.99
C ARG A 132 -11.09 -17.41 -16.66
N GLY A 133 -12.39 -17.54 -16.37
CA GLY A 133 -12.90 -18.20 -15.17
C GLY A 133 -12.42 -19.64 -15.02
#